data_AF-A0A554M1J3-F1
#
_entry.id   AF-A0A554M1J3-F1
#
_cell.length_a   1.000
_cell.length_b   1.000
_cell.length_c   1.000
_cell.angle_alpha   90.00
_cell.angle_beta   90.00
_cell.angle_gamma   90.00
#
_symmetry.space_group_name_H-M   'P 1'
#
loop_
_entity.id
_entity.type
_entity.pdbx_description
1 polymer ?
#
loop_
_entity_poly.entity_id
_entity_poly.type
_entity_poly.pdbx_seq_one_letter_code
_entity_poly.pdbx_strand_id
1 'polypeptide(L)'
;MINLATAHLDRGDADGAIVLLKQALSEDQYNVQALIKLGAAYGKKEMYREGLAAFQKAWRLDPVMHKESKQLERMLQKLDEKDSSE
;
A
#
# COMPACT_ATOMS: atom_id res chain seq x y z
N MET A 1 0.55 -4.81 -15.27
CA MET A 1 0.85 -5.26 -13.88
C MET A 1 -0.12 -4.69 -12.85
N ILE A 2 -0.35 -3.37 -12.81
CA ILE A 2 -1.29 -2.71 -11.87
C ILE A 2 -2.72 -3.29 -11.89
N ASN A 3 -3.31 -3.46 -13.08
CA ASN A 3 -4.68 -3.97 -13.21
C ASN A 3 -4.81 -5.41 -12.71
N LEU A 4 -3.79 -6.24 -12.97
CA LEU A 4 -3.73 -7.61 -12.47
C LEU A 4 -3.60 -7.62 -10.94
N ALA A 5 -2.67 -6.84 -10.37
CA ALA A 5 -2.53 -6.72 -8.92
C ALA A 5 -3.83 -6.25 -8.24
N THR A 6 -4.58 -5.36 -8.90
CA THR A 6 -5.90 -4.93 -8.41
C THR A 6 -6.88 -6.09 -8.37
N ALA A 7 -6.97 -6.87 -9.45
CA ALA A 7 -7.82 -8.06 -9.47
C ALA A 7 -7.42 -9.10 -8.41
N HIS A 8 -6.13 -9.24 -8.10
CA HIS A 8 -5.66 -10.08 -6.99
C HIS A 8 -6.15 -9.54 -5.63
N LEU A 9 -6.06 -8.22 -5.39
CA LEU A 9 -6.57 -7.59 -4.17
C LEU A 9 -8.09 -7.74 -3.98
N ASP A 10 -8.84 -7.64 -5.08
CA ASP A 10 -10.30 -7.80 -5.08
C ASP A 10 -10.71 -9.24 -4.76
N ARG A 11 -9.87 -10.21 -5.16
CA ARG A 11 -10.03 -11.63 -4.82
C ARG A 11 -9.52 -12.00 -3.42
N GLY A 12 -8.97 -11.05 -2.67
CA GLY A 12 -8.37 -11.29 -1.36
C GLY A 12 -6.95 -11.87 -1.39
N ASP A 13 -6.38 -12.08 -2.58
CA ASP A 13 -5.01 -12.54 -2.76
C ASP A 13 -4.04 -11.36 -2.66
N ALA A 14 -3.80 -10.92 -1.43
CA ALA A 14 -2.88 -9.83 -1.15
C ALA A 14 -1.42 -10.22 -1.47
N ASP A 15 -1.06 -11.50 -1.32
CA ASP A 15 0.29 -12.01 -1.61
C ASP A 15 0.63 -11.91 -3.10
N GLY A 16 -0.24 -12.41 -3.97
CA GLY A 16 -0.08 -12.30 -5.42
C GLY A 16 -0.04 -10.85 -5.88
N ALA A 17 -0.86 -9.98 -5.28
CA ALA A 17 -0.82 -8.55 -5.55
C ALA A 17 0.54 -7.92 -5.17
N ILE A 18 1.09 -8.24 -4.00
CA ILE A 18 2.39 -7.71 -3.54
C ILE A 18 3.50 -8.06 -4.53
N VAL A 19 3.55 -9.31 -5.01
CA VAL A 19 4.57 -9.75 -5.98
C VAL A 19 4.50 -8.91 -7.25
N LEU A 20 3.30 -8.79 -7.83
CA LEU A 20 3.08 -8.02 -9.07
C LEU A 20 3.37 -6.53 -8.90
N LEU A 21 3.08 -5.96 -7.72
CA LEU A 21 3.31 -4.55 -7.42
C LEU A 21 4.80 -4.27 -7.19
N LYS A 22 5.52 -5.17 -6.53
CA LYS A 22 6.98 -5.08 -6.41
C LYS A 22 7.65 -5.16 -7.77
N GLN A 23 7.19 -6.06 -8.66
CA GLN A 23 7.70 -6.13 -10.02
C GLN A 23 7.42 -4.83 -10.80
N ALA A 24 6.20 -4.28 -10.68
CA ALA A 24 5.87 -2.99 -11.30
C ALA A 24 6.79 -1.86 -10.79
N LEU A 25 7.14 -1.86 -9.51
CA LEU A 25 8.07 -0.90 -8.90
C LEU A 25 9.54 -1.15 -9.25
N SER A 26 9.90 -2.36 -9.67
CA SER A 26 11.25 -2.63 -10.20
C SER A 26 11.44 -2.00 -11.58
N GLU A 27 10.37 -1.94 -12.39
CA GLU A 27 10.39 -1.26 -13.70
C GLU A 27 10.26 0.26 -13.54
N ASP A 28 9.35 0.72 -12.66
CA ASP A 28 9.14 2.13 -12.36
C ASP A 28 8.98 2.34 -10.84
N GLN A 29 10.12 2.64 -10.19
CA GLN A 29 10.17 2.87 -8.76
C GLN A 29 9.39 4.11 -8.29
N TYR A 30 9.01 5.00 -9.22
CA TYR A 30 8.28 6.23 -8.94
C TYR A 30 6.79 6.10 -9.27
N ASN A 31 6.32 4.90 -9.59
CA ASN A 31 4.92 4.66 -9.89
C ASN A 31 4.04 4.83 -8.65
N VAL A 32 3.46 6.02 -8.49
CA VAL A 32 2.59 6.38 -7.36
C VAL A 32 1.45 5.38 -7.21
N GLN A 33 0.81 4.98 -8.32
CA GLN A 33 -0.30 4.04 -8.27
C GLN A 33 0.11 2.64 -7.77
N ALA A 34 1.30 2.16 -8.16
CA ALA A 34 1.86 0.91 -7.65
C ALA A 34 2.14 1.00 -6.15
N LEU A 35 2.73 2.10 -5.68
CA LEU A 35 3.01 2.33 -4.26
C LEU A 35 1.74 2.37 -3.41
N ILE A 36 0.68 3.04 -3.89
CA ILE A 36 -0.63 3.06 -3.23
C ILE A 36 -1.20 1.64 -3.10
N LYS A 37 -1.22 0.90 -4.21
CA LYS A 37 -1.78 -0.47 -4.21
C LYS A 37 -0.93 -1.41 -3.37
N LEU A 38 0.38 -1.19 -3.30
CA LEU A 38 1.28 -1.97 -2.45
C LEU A 38 1.00 -1.70 -0.98
N GLY A 39 0.77 -0.43 -0.62
CA GLY A 39 0.25 -0.05 0.70
C GLY A 39 -1.03 -0.81 1.02
N ALA A 40 -2.06 -0.69 0.19
CA ALA A 40 -3.33 -1.38 0.41
C ALA A 40 -3.18 -2.91 0.54
N ALA A 41 -2.29 -3.52 -0.25
CA ALA A 41 -1.99 -4.95 -0.18
C ALA A 41 -1.40 -5.35 1.18
N TYR A 42 -0.39 -4.62 1.66
CA TYR A 42 0.18 -4.84 2.99
C TYR A 42 -0.84 -4.59 4.11
N GLY A 43 -1.71 -3.60 3.97
CA GLY A 43 -2.78 -3.34 4.94
C GLY A 43 -3.77 -4.50 5.06
N LYS A 44 -4.11 -5.17 3.95
CA LYS A 44 -4.92 -6.40 3.97
C LYS A 44 -4.22 -7.57 4.67
N LYS A 45 -2.88 -7.57 4.70
CA LYS A 45 -2.06 -8.55 5.42
C LYS A 45 -1.72 -8.16 6.86
N GLU A 46 -2.29 -7.06 7.35
CA GLU A 46 -1.99 -6.50 8.67
C GLU A 46 -0.51 -6.11 8.86
N MET A 47 0.21 -5.95 7.74
CA MET A 47 1.60 -5.50 7.66
C MET A 47 1.60 -3.96 7.60
N TYR A 48 1.09 -3.33 8.66
CA TYR A 48 0.80 -1.89 8.65
C TYR A 48 2.05 -1.03 8.51
N ARG A 49 3.20 -1.46 9.06
CA ARG A 49 4.47 -0.72 8.96
C ARG A 49 4.97 -0.64 7.51
N GLU A 50 4.99 -1.76 6.80
CA GLU A 50 5.39 -1.85 5.40
C GLU A 50 4.42 -1.11 4.49
N GLY A 51 3.14 -1.22 4.80
CA GLY A 51 2.09 -0.50 4.10
C GLY A 51 2.21 1.01 4.22
N LEU A 52 2.48 1.50 5.43
CA LEU A 52 2.72 2.91 5.72
C LEU A 52 3.94 3.43 4.95
N ALA A 53 5.03 2.66 4.93
CA ALA A 53 6.24 3.02 4.18
C ALA A 53 5.97 3.17 2.66
N ALA A 54 5.11 2.31 2.09
CA ALA A 54 4.71 2.41 0.69
C ALA A 54 3.88 3.68 0.42
N PHE A 55 2.89 3.97 1.27
CA PHE A 55 2.09 5.20 1.13
C PHE A 55 2.92 6.47 1.35
N GLN A 56 3.86 6.48 2.29
CA GLN A 56 4.77 7.62 2.49
C GLN A 56 5.65 7.87 1.26
N LYS A 57 6.12 6.81 0.58
CA LYS A 57 6.82 6.96 -0.69
C LYS A 57 5.90 7.56 -1.76
N ALA A 58 4.66 7.09 -1.87
CA ALA A 58 3.68 7.62 -2.82
C ALA A 58 3.43 9.12 -2.57
N TRP A 59 3.26 9.51 -1.31
CA TRP A 59 3.07 10.91 -0.91
C TRP A 59 4.28 11.78 -1.29
N ARG A 60 5.51 11.34 -0.98
CA ARG A 60 6.70 12.12 -1.34
C ARG A 60 6.82 12.38 -2.85
N LEU A 61 6.27 11.51 -3.69
CA LEU A 61 6.30 11.64 -5.14
C LEU A 61 5.15 12.50 -5.68
N ASP A 62 3.95 12.35 -5.13
CA ASP A 62 2.82 13.21 -5.46
C ASP A 62 2.04 13.62 -4.19
N PRO A 63 2.44 14.76 -3.58
CA PRO A 63 1.78 15.27 -2.39
C PRO A 63 0.43 15.92 -2.66
N VAL A 64 0.09 16.21 -3.92
CA VAL A 64 -1.17 16.86 -4.30
C VAL A 64 -2.27 15.81 -4.46
N MET A 65 -1.97 14.65 -5.06
CA MET A 65 -2.91 13.53 -5.13
C MET A 65 -3.32 12.98 -3.74
N HIS A 66 -2.46 13.15 -2.73
CA HIS A 66 -2.55 12.37 -1.50
C HIS A 66 -3.03 13.11 -0.24
N LYS A 67 -3.37 14.40 -0.35
CA LYS A 67 -3.83 15.23 0.78
C LYS A 67 -5.03 14.67 1.57
N GLU A 68 -5.76 13.70 1.02
CA GLU A 68 -6.99 13.13 1.61
C GLU A 68 -7.04 11.58 1.54
N SER A 69 -5.89 10.91 1.51
CA SER A 69 -5.88 9.45 1.39
C SER A 69 -6.23 8.75 2.72
N LYS A 70 -7.53 8.52 2.94
CA LYS A 70 -8.12 7.75 4.07
C LYS A 70 -7.43 6.41 4.38
N GLN A 71 -6.73 5.83 3.41
CA GLN A 71 -5.99 4.58 3.57
C GLN A 71 -4.78 4.70 4.50
N LEU A 72 -4.09 5.86 4.50
CA LEU A 72 -2.95 6.11 5.37
C LEU A 72 -3.39 6.31 6.82
N GLU A 73 -4.43 7.12 7.03
CA GLU A 73 -5.03 7.35 8.36
C GLU A 73 -5.50 6.03 8.96
N ARG A 74 -6.17 5.20 8.16
CA ARG A 74 -6.62 3.87 8.59
C ARG A 74 -5.45 2.97 8.98
N MET A 75 -4.31 3.06 8.29
CA MET A 75 -3.11 2.29 8.64
C MET A 75 -2.45 2.77 9.92
N LEU A 76 -2.34 4.08 10.12
CA LEU A 76 -1.79 4.65 11.35
C LEU A 76 -2.65 4.26 12.56
N GLN A 77 -3.97 4.36 12.44
CA GLN A 77 -4.89 3.93 13.48
C GLN A 77 -4.74 2.43 13.78
N LYS A 78 -4.64 1.58 12.75
CA LYS A 78 -4.46 0.14 12.92
C LYS A 78 -3.12 -0.24 13.55
N LEU A 79 -2.07 0.54 13.27
CA LEU A 79 -0.77 0.36 13.89
C LEU A 79 -0.80 0.75 15.37
N ASP A 80 -1.41 1.89 15.70
CA ASP A 80 -1.59 2.37 17.08
C ASP A 80 -2.46 1.44 17.94
N GLU A 81 -3.55 0.91 17.37
CA GLU A 81 -4.39 -0.14 18.00
C GLU A 81 -3.57 -1.40 18.33
N LYS A 82 -2.62 -1.77 17.46
CA LYS A 82 -1.78 -2.96 17.64
C LYS A 82 -0.68 -2.74 18.66
N ASP A 83 0.01 -1.59 18.61
CA ASP A 83 1.04 -1.25 19.59
C ASP A 83 0.44 -1.03 21.00
N SER A 84 -0.84 -0.65 21.11
CA SER A 84 -1.56 -0.51 22.38
C SER A 84 -2.13 -1.82 22.95
N SER A 85 -2.09 -2.92 22.18
CA SER A 85 -2.61 -4.24 22.59
C SER A 85 -1.53 -5.25 22.97
N GLU A 86 -0.26 -4.83 23.01
CA GLU A 86 0.89 -5.57 23.56
C GLU A 86 1.29 -5.03 24.94
#